data_AF-A0A957M8G2-F1
#
_entry.id   AF-A0A957M8G2-F1
#
_cell.length_a   1.000
_cell.length_b   1.000
_cell.length_c   1.000
_cell.angle_alpha   90.00
_cell.angle_beta   90.00
_cell.angle_gamma   90.00
#
_symmetry.space_group_name_H-M   'P 1'
#
loop_
_entity.id
_entity.type
_entity.pdbx_description
1 polymer ?
#
loop_
_entity_poly.entity_id
_entity_poly.type
_entity_poly.pdbx_seq_one_letter_code
_entity_poly.pdbx_strand_id
1 'polypeptide(L)'
;MSWMAAWLRGQRQATSFYLVVSNVAGIMQTPTHFLIAGALAVPARRHLIGNTPALLLGAVLPDIPFALLTLWGLFYYRWIAPLPQPGVIMEYLHFTLYFTDPIWIAGHNFFHSLVVDGLLFAVGLWGWRHRQRWGVPLTWLATSMLLHVTIDIFTHHSDGPLIWWPVNWSYRFASPISYWEVAYGGATFARAELILNVLLSTYLLTALWPQIKQQFLRWQASAGSRQVR
;
A
#
# COMPACT_ATOMS: atom_id res chain seq x y z
N MET A 1 -28.47 -1.30 -11.96
CA MET A 1 -28.60 -2.77 -11.80
C MET A 1 -27.94 -3.59 -12.93
N SER A 2 -27.61 -3.01 -14.10
CA SER A 2 -26.98 -3.74 -15.23
C SER A 2 -25.46 -3.97 -15.09
N TRP A 3 -24.72 -3.05 -14.47
CA TRP A 3 -23.26 -3.14 -14.35
C TRP A 3 -22.81 -4.20 -13.34
N MET A 4 -23.51 -4.33 -12.22
CA MET A 4 -23.24 -5.35 -11.19
C MET A 4 -23.41 -6.78 -11.73
N ALA A 5 -24.39 -6.99 -12.61
CA ALA A 5 -24.60 -8.28 -13.29
C ALA A 5 -23.55 -8.56 -14.39
N ALA A 6 -22.95 -7.54 -14.99
CA ALA A 6 -21.84 -7.69 -15.93
C ALA A 6 -20.53 -8.02 -15.19
N TRP A 7 -20.27 -7.33 -14.07
CA TRP A 7 -19.15 -7.59 -13.16
C TRP A 7 -19.18 -9.01 -12.58
N LEU A 8 -20.34 -9.46 -12.06
CA LEU A 8 -20.53 -10.82 -11.55
C LEU A 8 -20.38 -11.92 -12.62
N ARG A 9 -20.62 -11.60 -13.90
CA ARG A 9 -20.41 -12.55 -15.01
C ARG A 9 -18.95 -12.66 -15.43
N GLY A 10 -18.18 -11.57 -15.36
CA GLY A 10 -16.72 -11.60 -15.57
C GLY A 10 -15.98 -12.43 -14.50
N GLN A 11 -16.42 -12.34 -13.24
CA GLN A 11 -15.85 -13.08 -12.11
C GLN A 11 -15.99 -14.62 -12.25
N ARG A 12 -17.07 -15.12 -12.86
CA ARG A 12 -17.29 -16.58 -13.02
C ARG A 12 -16.37 -17.25 -14.04
N GLN A 13 -15.73 -16.50 -14.94
CA GLN A 13 -14.74 -17.06 -15.88
C GLN A 13 -13.32 -17.07 -15.31
N ALA A 14 -13.08 -16.35 -14.21
CA ALA A 14 -11.80 -16.28 -13.51
C ALA A 14 -11.53 -17.51 -12.61
N THR A 15 -12.56 -18.27 -12.21
CA THR A 15 -12.47 -19.28 -11.14
C THR A 15 -11.50 -20.44 -11.37
N SER A 16 -11.17 -20.82 -12.61
CA SER A 16 -10.22 -21.93 -12.86
C SER A 16 -8.75 -21.55 -12.82
N PHE A 17 -8.38 -20.28 -13.00
CA PHE A 17 -6.97 -19.82 -12.93
C PHE A 17 -6.61 -19.27 -11.54
N TYR A 18 -7.61 -18.84 -10.76
CA TYR A 18 -7.40 -18.26 -9.44
C TYR A 18 -6.93 -19.31 -8.42
N LEU A 19 -7.39 -20.56 -8.47
CA LEU A 19 -7.06 -21.59 -7.48
C LEU A 19 -5.56 -21.96 -7.35
N VAL A 20 -4.73 -21.68 -8.36
CA VAL A 20 -3.29 -22.01 -8.34
C VAL A 20 -2.42 -20.81 -7.95
N VAL A 21 -2.92 -19.58 -8.13
CA VAL A 21 -2.21 -18.33 -7.80
C VAL A 21 -2.70 -17.71 -6.47
N SER A 22 -3.90 -18.10 -6.01
CA SER A 22 -4.59 -17.51 -4.85
C SER A 22 -4.03 -17.87 -3.46
N ASN A 23 -3.00 -18.72 -3.35
CA ASN A 23 -2.54 -19.17 -2.04
C ASN A 23 -1.37 -18.37 -1.44
N VAL A 24 -0.77 -17.42 -2.18
CA VAL A 24 0.25 -16.50 -1.63
C VAL A 24 0.19 -15.07 -2.23
N ALA A 25 -0.37 -14.88 -3.43
CA ALA A 25 -0.18 -13.65 -4.20
C ALA A 25 -1.31 -12.60 -4.10
N GLY A 26 -2.34 -12.83 -3.28
CA GLY A 26 -3.46 -11.89 -3.09
C GLY A 26 -3.19 -10.73 -2.12
N ILE A 27 -1.97 -10.63 -1.59
CA ILE A 27 -1.50 -9.60 -0.64
C ILE A 27 -0.35 -8.88 -1.35
N MET A 28 -0.61 -7.86 -2.17
CA MET A 28 -0.67 -6.42 -1.83
C MET A 28 0.37 -5.70 -2.71
N GLN A 29 0.06 -4.54 -3.28
CA GLN A 29 1.04 -3.68 -3.98
C GLN A 29 1.97 -2.94 -3.00
N THR A 30 1.71 -3.03 -1.70
CA THR A 30 2.53 -2.46 -0.62
C THR A 30 4.03 -2.73 -0.78
N PRO A 31 4.51 -3.93 -1.15
CA PRO A 31 5.93 -4.19 -1.37
C PRO A 31 6.49 -3.31 -2.49
N THR A 32 5.75 -3.15 -3.59
CA THR A 32 6.15 -2.31 -4.73
C THR A 32 6.28 -0.85 -4.32
N HIS A 33 5.27 -0.30 -3.64
CA HIS A 33 5.29 1.06 -3.11
C HIS A 33 6.46 1.29 -2.15
N PHE A 34 6.69 0.37 -1.23
CA PHE A 34 7.81 0.41 -0.29
C PHE A 34 9.17 0.35 -0.99
N LEU A 35 9.32 -0.55 -1.96
CA LEU A 35 10.56 -0.71 -2.73
C LEU A 35 10.85 0.53 -3.59
N ILE A 36 9.83 1.14 -4.20
CA ILE A 36 9.96 2.40 -4.94
C ILE A 36 10.43 3.51 -3.98
N ALA A 37 9.76 3.69 -2.84
CA ALA A 37 10.14 4.70 -1.85
C ALA A 37 11.57 4.49 -1.34
N GLY A 38 11.95 3.24 -1.05
CA GLY A 38 13.31 2.87 -0.66
C GLY A 38 14.33 3.19 -1.76
N ALA A 39 14.03 2.86 -3.01
CA ALA A 39 14.92 3.09 -4.15
C ALA A 39 15.13 4.59 -4.39
N LEU A 40 14.07 5.40 -4.31
CA LEU A 40 14.15 6.86 -4.39
C LEU A 40 14.93 7.47 -3.21
N ALA A 41 14.87 6.83 -2.03
CA ALA A 41 15.60 7.30 -0.87
C ALA A 41 17.12 7.18 -1.05
N VAL A 42 17.63 6.18 -1.78
CA VAL A 42 19.08 5.91 -1.95
C VAL A 42 19.86 7.11 -2.51
N PRO A 43 19.54 7.67 -3.69
CA PRO A 43 20.23 8.84 -4.21
C PRO A 43 19.95 10.10 -3.38
N ALA A 44 18.76 10.20 -2.77
CA ALA A 44 18.35 11.34 -1.96
C ALA A 44 18.85 11.30 -0.50
N ARG A 45 19.65 10.30 -0.10
CA ARG A 45 20.09 10.09 1.30
C ARG A 45 20.69 11.31 1.97
N ARG A 46 21.42 12.15 1.23
CA ARG A 46 22.02 13.39 1.76
C ARG A 46 20.99 14.45 2.10
N HIS A 47 19.85 14.45 1.42
CA HIS A 47 18.73 15.38 1.65
C HIS A 47 17.68 14.80 2.62
N LEU A 48 17.67 13.48 2.79
CA LEU A 48 16.73 12.75 3.65
C LEU A 48 17.30 12.38 5.03
N ILE A 49 18.42 12.98 5.45
CA ILE A 49 19.07 12.64 6.73
C ILE A 49 18.03 12.75 7.87
N GLY A 50 17.76 11.62 8.53
CA GLY A 50 16.78 11.51 9.62
C GLY A 50 15.30 11.31 9.20
N ASN A 51 14.96 11.45 7.91
CA ASN A 51 13.58 11.41 7.41
C ASN A 51 13.25 10.18 6.55
N THR A 52 14.24 9.33 6.24
CA THR A 52 14.01 8.04 5.56
C THR A 52 12.89 7.20 6.23
N PRO A 53 12.79 7.11 7.58
CA PRO A 53 11.70 6.36 8.19
C PRO A 53 10.31 6.93 7.88
N ALA A 54 10.19 8.26 7.81
CA ALA A 54 8.92 8.91 7.48
C ALA A 54 8.49 8.62 6.05
N LEU A 55 9.44 8.68 5.10
CA LEU A 55 9.21 8.31 3.70
C LEU A 55 8.77 6.84 3.58
N LEU A 56 9.50 5.93 4.23
CA LEU A 56 9.19 4.49 4.19
C LEU A 56 7.85 4.16 4.86
N LEU A 57 7.54 4.83 5.98
CA LEU A 57 6.24 4.68 6.65
C LEU A 57 5.12 5.16 5.74
N GLY A 58 5.25 6.33 5.11
CA GLY A 58 4.24 6.85 4.19
C GLY A 58 4.01 5.98 2.95
N ALA A 59 4.97 5.13 2.58
CA ALA A 59 4.81 4.19 1.47
C ALA A 59 3.92 2.98 1.82
N VAL A 60 3.75 2.69 3.11
CA VAL A 60 3.02 1.51 3.63
C VAL A 60 1.75 1.92 4.36
N LEU A 61 1.75 3.08 4.99
CA LEU A 61 0.67 3.58 5.83
C LEU A 61 -0.72 3.58 5.15
N PRO A 62 -0.86 3.91 3.86
CA PRO A 62 -2.18 3.87 3.21
C PRO A 62 -2.86 2.50 3.22
N ASP A 63 -2.07 1.43 3.17
CA ASP A 63 -2.56 0.04 3.13
C ASP A 63 -2.88 -0.52 4.52
N ILE A 64 -2.25 0.00 5.58
CA ILE A 64 -2.35 -0.55 6.94
C ILE A 64 -3.80 -0.59 7.44
N PRO A 65 -4.60 0.49 7.36
CA PRO A 65 -5.97 0.46 7.87
C PRO A 65 -6.83 -0.63 7.22
N PHE A 66 -6.73 -0.78 5.90
CA PHE A 66 -7.51 -1.78 5.17
C PHE A 66 -7.04 -3.20 5.49
N ALA A 67 -5.74 -3.43 5.66
CA ALA A 67 -5.20 -4.71 6.13
C ALA A 67 -5.71 -5.06 7.54
N LEU A 68 -5.70 -4.09 8.47
CA LEU A 68 -6.20 -4.31 9.83
C LEU A 68 -7.70 -4.60 9.86
N LEU A 69 -8.50 -3.87 9.07
CA LEU A 69 -9.93 -4.12 8.91
C LEU A 69 -10.20 -5.50 8.31
N THR A 70 -9.39 -5.91 7.34
CA THR A 70 -9.48 -7.25 6.73
C THR A 70 -9.16 -8.36 7.74
N LEU A 71 -8.07 -8.22 8.49
CA LEU A 71 -7.70 -9.19 9.53
C LEU A 71 -8.76 -9.26 10.62
N TRP A 72 -9.27 -8.10 11.06
CA TRP A 72 -10.35 -8.02 12.03
C TRP A 72 -11.65 -8.66 11.51
N GLY A 73 -12.07 -8.30 10.30
CA GLY A 73 -13.27 -8.85 9.67
C GLY A 73 -13.18 -10.37 9.47
N LEU A 74 -12.02 -10.86 9.06
CA LEU A 74 -11.75 -12.30 8.96
C LEU A 74 -11.91 -12.98 10.31
N PHE A 75 -11.34 -12.40 11.37
CA PHE A 75 -11.47 -12.92 12.72
C PHE A 75 -12.92 -12.92 13.21
N TYR A 76 -13.59 -11.78 13.07
CA TYR A 76 -14.95 -11.56 13.52
C TYR A 76 -15.93 -12.55 12.87
N TYR A 77 -15.93 -12.67 11.54
CA TYR A 77 -16.88 -13.55 10.84
C TYR A 77 -16.50 -15.03 10.86
N ARG A 78 -15.27 -15.36 11.27
CA ARG A 78 -14.87 -16.75 11.44
C ARG A 78 -15.26 -17.29 12.82
N TRP A 79 -15.12 -16.48 13.87
CA TRP A 79 -15.20 -16.98 15.25
C TRP A 79 -16.27 -16.32 16.11
N ILE A 80 -16.77 -15.14 15.74
CA ILE A 80 -17.70 -14.37 16.59
C ILE A 80 -19.11 -14.36 16.01
N ALA A 81 -19.26 -14.08 14.71
CA ALA A 81 -20.56 -13.90 14.07
C ALA A 81 -20.65 -14.68 12.76
N PRO A 82 -21.84 -15.23 12.42
CA PRO A 82 -22.06 -15.78 11.09
C PRO A 82 -22.04 -14.67 10.03
N LEU A 83 -21.74 -15.06 8.79
CA LEU A 83 -21.77 -14.13 7.66
C LEU A 83 -23.23 -13.69 7.39
N PRO A 84 -23.52 -12.39 7.19
CA PRO A 84 -24.89 -11.91 6.97
C PRO A 84 -25.54 -12.42 5.68
N GLN A 85 -24.72 -12.89 4.72
CA GLN A 85 -25.16 -13.44 3.45
C GLN A 85 -24.37 -14.72 3.13
N PRO A 86 -24.96 -15.70 2.42
CA PRO A 86 -24.22 -16.88 1.98
C PRO A 86 -23.04 -16.48 1.09
N GLY A 87 -21.86 -17.04 1.34
CA GLY A 87 -20.66 -16.77 0.55
C GLY A 87 -19.36 -16.96 1.31
N VAL A 88 -18.27 -16.46 0.73
CA VAL A 88 -16.93 -16.50 1.31
C VAL A 88 -16.68 -15.21 2.09
N ILE A 89 -16.09 -15.31 3.30
CA ILE A 89 -15.79 -14.15 4.16
C ILE A 89 -15.03 -13.07 3.38
N MET A 90 -13.96 -13.44 2.68
CA MET A 90 -13.13 -12.48 1.93
C MET A 90 -13.90 -11.72 0.85
N GLU A 91 -14.81 -12.38 0.14
CA GLU A 91 -15.68 -11.72 -0.85
C GLU A 91 -16.61 -10.72 -0.18
N TYR A 92 -17.19 -11.05 0.97
CA TYR A 92 -18.03 -10.12 1.71
C TYR A 92 -17.24 -8.88 2.17
N LEU A 93 -16.03 -9.07 2.70
CA LEU A 93 -15.17 -7.96 3.13
C LEU A 93 -14.79 -7.04 1.96
N HIS A 94 -14.29 -7.60 0.85
CA HIS A 94 -13.69 -6.84 -0.25
C HIS A 94 -14.69 -6.37 -1.31
N PHE A 95 -15.82 -7.08 -1.47
CA PHE A 95 -16.81 -6.78 -2.50
C PHE A 95 -18.14 -6.28 -1.93
N THR A 96 -18.32 -6.27 -0.60
CA THR A 96 -19.49 -5.64 0.04
C THR A 96 -19.04 -4.53 0.98
N LEU A 97 -18.40 -4.87 2.11
CA LEU A 97 -18.09 -3.88 3.15
C LEU A 97 -17.20 -2.75 2.62
N TYR A 98 -16.17 -3.07 1.84
CA TYR A 98 -15.31 -2.08 1.18
C TYR A 98 -16.06 -0.99 0.40
N PHE A 99 -17.21 -1.32 -0.19
CA PHE A 99 -17.98 -0.40 -1.03
C PHE A 99 -19.16 0.26 -0.29
N THR A 100 -19.67 -0.37 0.78
CA THR A 100 -20.94 0.06 1.41
C THR A 100 -20.79 0.50 2.85
N ASP A 101 -19.81 -0.01 3.59
CA ASP A 101 -19.68 0.25 5.02
C ASP A 101 -18.86 1.52 5.30
N PRO A 102 -19.40 2.51 6.05
CA PRO A 102 -18.69 3.76 6.31
C PRO A 102 -17.36 3.60 7.05
N ILE A 103 -17.22 2.60 7.93
CA ILE A 103 -15.96 2.34 8.66
C ILE A 103 -14.91 1.81 7.70
N TRP A 104 -15.31 0.93 6.78
CA TRP A 104 -14.41 0.39 5.76
C TRP A 104 -13.98 1.46 4.77
N ILE A 105 -14.93 2.26 4.30
CA ILE A 105 -14.66 3.38 3.41
C ILE A 105 -13.74 4.40 4.09
N ALA A 106 -14.08 4.86 5.29
CA ALA A 106 -13.25 5.84 6.01
C ALA A 106 -11.88 5.27 6.36
N GLY A 107 -11.82 4.03 6.86
CA GLY A 107 -10.58 3.37 7.25
C GLY A 107 -9.61 3.27 6.07
N HIS A 108 -10.06 2.76 4.93
CA HIS A 108 -9.23 2.67 3.73
C HIS A 108 -8.79 4.04 3.21
N ASN A 109 -9.70 5.01 3.11
CA ASN A 109 -9.42 6.27 2.39
C ASN A 109 -8.75 7.35 3.24
N PHE A 110 -8.65 7.19 4.56
CA PHE A 110 -8.09 8.23 5.44
C PHE A 110 -6.63 8.57 5.11
N PHE A 111 -5.81 7.56 4.78
CA PHE A 111 -4.42 7.74 4.34
C PHE A 111 -4.24 7.44 2.84
N HIS A 112 -5.35 7.36 2.09
CA HIS A 112 -5.36 6.90 0.70
C HIS A 112 -6.20 7.83 -0.18
N SER A 113 -6.21 9.12 0.12
CA SER A 113 -6.99 10.13 -0.62
C SER A 113 -6.18 11.40 -0.88
N LEU A 114 -6.36 12.02 -2.05
CA LEU A 114 -5.61 13.21 -2.43
C LEU A 114 -5.91 14.40 -1.52
N VAL A 115 -7.14 14.48 -0.99
CA VAL A 115 -7.55 15.58 -0.12
C VAL A 115 -6.88 15.50 1.24
N VAL A 116 -6.93 14.33 1.91
CA VAL A 116 -6.32 14.19 3.24
C VAL A 116 -4.81 14.24 3.15
N ASP A 117 -4.22 13.51 2.21
CA ASP A 117 -2.76 13.44 2.07
C ASP A 117 -2.19 14.78 1.60
N GLY A 118 -2.91 15.48 0.73
CA GLY A 118 -2.58 16.85 0.30
C GLY A 118 -2.65 17.85 1.45
N LEU A 119 -3.63 17.73 2.34
CA LEU A 119 -3.73 18.55 3.55
C LEU A 119 -2.58 18.25 4.52
N LEU A 120 -2.26 16.98 4.76
CA LEU A 120 -1.13 16.58 5.59
C LEU A 120 0.20 17.11 5.03
N PHE A 121 0.37 17.06 3.70
CA PHE A 121 1.53 17.64 3.03
C PHE A 121 1.59 19.16 3.24
N ALA A 122 0.48 19.87 3.06
CA ALA A 122 0.42 21.32 3.27
C ALA A 122 0.74 21.71 4.72
N VAL A 123 0.20 20.99 5.70
CA VAL A 123 0.48 21.17 7.14
C VAL A 123 1.95 20.87 7.44
N GLY A 124 2.51 19.78 6.91
CA GLY A 124 3.93 19.43 7.04
C GLY A 124 4.83 20.53 6.49
N LEU A 125 4.54 21.01 5.28
CA LEU A 125 5.30 22.06 4.61
C LEU A 125 5.20 23.39 5.36
N TRP A 126 4.02 23.72 5.89
CA TRP A 126 3.84 24.88 6.76
C TRP A 126 4.69 24.76 8.03
N GLY A 127 4.65 23.62 8.71
CA GLY A 127 5.48 23.36 9.89
C GLY A 127 6.98 23.46 9.58
N TRP A 128 7.42 22.93 8.44
CA TRP A 128 8.80 23.01 7.99
C TRP A 128 9.23 24.47 7.79
N ARG A 129 8.43 25.27 7.07
CA ARG A 129 8.70 26.71 6.88
C ARG A 129 8.79 27.49 8.18
N HIS A 130 8.02 27.09 9.19
CA HIS A 130 8.03 27.70 10.53
C HIS A 130 9.03 27.03 11.49
N ARG A 131 10.00 26.28 10.95
CA ARG A 131 11.08 25.61 11.69
C ARG A 131 10.58 24.67 12.80
N GLN A 132 9.38 24.12 12.63
CA GLN A 132 8.84 23.11 13.54
C GLN A 132 9.51 21.76 13.28
N ARG A 133 9.95 21.10 14.36
CA ARG A 133 10.68 19.81 14.27
C ARG A 133 9.88 18.70 13.59
N TRP A 134 8.55 18.74 13.68
CA TRP A 134 7.65 17.76 13.08
C TRP A 134 7.34 18.04 11.60
N GLY A 135 7.64 19.25 11.10
CA GLY A 135 7.22 19.65 9.74
C GLY A 135 7.92 18.86 8.64
N VAL A 136 9.24 18.70 8.76
CA VAL A 136 10.05 17.94 7.80
C VAL A 136 9.60 16.46 7.70
N PRO A 137 9.52 15.69 8.82
CA PRO A 137 9.10 14.30 8.72
C PRO A 137 7.66 14.15 8.22
N LEU A 138 6.73 15.03 8.64
CA LEU A 138 5.35 14.99 8.13
C LEU A 138 5.29 15.27 6.62
N THR A 139 6.10 16.20 6.11
CA THR A 139 6.17 16.50 4.68
C THR A 139 6.62 15.26 3.89
N TRP A 140 7.66 14.57 4.34
CA TRP A 140 8.17 13.37 3.66
C TRP A 140 7.23 12.17 3.76
N LEU A 141 6.55 12.00 4.91
CA LEU A 141 5.50 11.00 5.07
C LEU A 141 4.35 11.24 4.09
N ALA A 142 3.81 12.46 4.05
CA ALA A 142 2.71 12.81 3.16
C ALA A 142 3.11 12.78 1.67
N THR A 143 4.36 13.14 1.35
CA THR A 143 4.88 13.00 -0.03
C THR A 143 4.86 11.55 -0.49
N SER A 144 5.26 10.63 0.40
CA SER A 144 5.27 9.20 0.09
C SER A 144 3.86 8.62 -0.04
N MET A 145 2.93 9.05 0.82
CA MET A 145 1.51 8.67 0.71
C MET A 145 0.88 9.19 -0.58
N LEU A 146 1.16 10.45 -0.95
CA LEU A 146 0.70 11.01 -2.23
C LEU A 146 1.25 10.24 -3.43
N LEU A 147 2.52 9.82 -3.39
CA LEU A 147 3.10 8.97 -4.43
C LEU A 147 2.39 7.62 -4.51
N HIS A 148 2.14 6.99 -3.36
CA HIS A 148 1.40 5.73 -3.26
C HIS A 148 0.00 5.87 -3.87
N VAL A 149 -0.81 6.82 -3.40
CA VAL A 149 -2.16 7.10 -3.92
C VAL A 149 -2.12 7.40 -5.41
N THR A 150 -1.13 8.16 -5.88
CA THR A 150 -1.02 8.49 -7.32
C THR A 150 -0.81 7.23 -8.15
N ILE A 151 0.03 6.30 -7.70
CA ILE A 151 0.23 5.02 -8.39
C ILE A 151 -1.10 4.26 -8.41
N ASP A 152 -1.77 4.12 -7.28
CA ASP A 152 -3.03 3.37 -7.17
C ASP A 152 -4.17 3.97 -8.00
N ILE A 153 -4.23 5.29 -8.13
CA ILE A 153 -5.19 5.96 -9.03
C ILE A 153 -5.02 5.46 -10.46
N PHE A 154 -3.80 5.25 -10.93
CA PHE A 154 -3.55 4.81 -12.31
C PHE A 154 -3.59 3.29 -12.49
N THR A 155 -3.76 2.54 -11.42
CA THR A 155 -3.56 1.10 -11.45
C THR A 155 -4.70 0.29 -10.87
N HIS A 156 -5.75 0.98 -10.44
CA HIS A 156 -7.03 0.42 -10.08
C HIS A 156 -8.15 0.97 -10.96
N HIS A 157 -8.98 0.07 -11.49
CA HIS A 157 -10.10 0.46 -12.37
C HIS A 157 -11.40 0.61 -11.58
N SER A 158 -11.91 -0.47 -10.96
CA SER A 158 -13.18 -0.42 -10.21
C SER A 158 -13.02 -0.29 -8.69
N ASP A 159 -11.86 -0.68 -8.17
CA ASP A 159 -11.56 -0.83 -6.75
C ASP A 159 -10.54 0.20 -6.23
N GLY A 160 -10.29 1.26 -7.00
CA GLY A 160 -9.31 2.30 -6.64
C GLY A 160 -9.82 3.25 -5.56
N PRO A 161 -8.93 3.97 -4.86
CA PRO A 161 -9.32 4.86 -3.78
C PRO A 161 -10.35 5.92 -4.17
N LEU A 162 -11.09 6.40 -3.17
CA LEU A 162 -11.91 7.60 -3.27
C LEU A 162 -11.01 8.84 -3.21
N ILE A 163 -10.52 9.27 -4.37
CA ILE A 163 -9.48 10.32 -4.47
C ILE A 163 -9.89 11.65 -3.81
N TRP A 164 -11.19 11.93 -3.72
CA TRP A 164 -11.76 13.14 -3.14
C TRP A 164 -12.34 12.95 -1.73
N TRP A 165 -12.17 11.79 -1.11
CA TRP A 165 -12.62 11.57 0.27
C TRP A 165 -11.91 12.55 1.23
N PRO A 166 -12.60 13.15 2.22
CA PRO A 166 -13.99 12.93 2.64
C PRO A 166 -15.03 13.85 1.96
N VAL A 167 -14.63 14.64 0.96
CA VAL A 167 -15.53 15.56 0.24
C VAL A 167 -16.49 14.80 -0.67
N ASN A 168 -16.05 13.67 -1.24
CA ASN A 168 -16.89 12.76 -2.02
C ASN A 168 -16.69 11.30 -1.57
N TRP A 169 -17.79 10.64 -1.22
CA TRP A 169 -17.81 9.28 -0.68
C TRP A 169 -18.05 8.18 -1.72
N SER A 170 -18.13 8.53 -3.00
CA SER A 170 -18.54 7.60 -4.06
C SER A 170 -17.66 7.63 -5.30
N TYR A 171 -16.97 8.75 -5.56
CA TYR A 171 -16.18 8.89 -6.77
C TYR A 171 -14.84 8.15 -6.67
N ARG A 172 -14.70 7.12 -7.51
CA ARG A 172 -13.45 6.40 -7.79
C ARG A 172 -13.04 6.73 -9.22
N PHE A 173 -11.75 6.98 -9.43
CA PHE A 173 -11.24 7.18 -10.78
C PHE A 173 -11.15 5.83 -11.48
N ALA A 174 -11.80 5.72 -12.65
CA ALA A 174 -11.81 4.49 -13.43
C ALA A 174 -10.57 4.43 -14.33
N SER A 175 -9.44 3.96 -13.80
CA SER A 175 -8.19 3.88 -14.57
C SER A 175 -8.32 2.98 -15.80
N PRO A 176 -7.77 3.32 -16.97
CA PRO A 176 -7.73 2.40 -18.11
C PRO A 176 -6.92 1.11 -17.85
N ILE A 177 -6.13 1.09 -16.76
CA ILE A 177 -5.25 -0.01 -16.39
C ILE A 177 -5.65 -0.50 -14.99
N SER A 178 -5.68 -1.82 -14.80
CA SER A 178 -5.81 -2.45 -13.50
C SER A 178 -4.75 -3.53 -13.30
N TYR A 179 -4.20 -3.68 -12.10
CA TYR A 179 -3.40 -4.87 -11.74
C TYR A 179 -4.26 -6.10 -11.40
N TRP A 180 -5.56 -5.92 -11.12
CA TRP A 180 -6.46 -7.00 -10.67
C TRP A 180 -7.40 -7.48 -11.77
N GLU A 181 -7.93 -6.54 -12.56
CA GLU A 181 -8.95 -6.84 -13.55
C GLU A 181 -8.31 -7.23 -14.88
N VAL A 182 -8.51 -8.49 -15.29
CA VAL A 182 -7.96 -9.05 -16.54
C VAL A 182 -8.38 -8.25 -17.77
N ALA A 183 -9.61 -7.72 -17.77
CA ALA A 183 -10.14 -6.88 -18.85
C ALA A 183 -9.35 -5.57 -19.05
N TYR A 184 -8.61 -5.13 -18.03
CA TYR A 184 -7.81 -3.91 -18.02
C TYR A 184 -6.30 -4.21 -17.84
N GLY A 185 -5.87 -5.39 -18.29
CA GLY A 185 -4.45 -5.76 -18.33
C GLY A 185 -3.89 -6.37 -17.05
N GLY A 186 -4.73 -6.72 -16.06
CA GLY A 186 -4.30 -7.22 -14.75
C GLY A 186 -3.26 -8.33 -14.80
N ALA A 187 -3.45 -9.33 -15.66
CA ALA A 187 -2.49 -10.43 -15.79
C ALA A 187 -1.11 -9.99 -16.30
N THR A 188 -1.05 -8.99 -17.18
CA THR A 188 0.21 -8.45 -17.72
C THR A 188 0.89 -7.57 -16.69
N PHE A 189 0.11 -6.68 -16.08
CA PHE A 189 0.59 -5.71 -15.12
C PHE A 189 1.07 -6.39 -13.83
N ALA A 190 0.40 -7.43 -13.33
CA ALA A 190 0.87 -8.21 -12.18
C ALA A 190 2.26 -8.84 -12.42
N ARG A 191 2.55 -9.29 -13.65
CA ARG A 191 3.89 -9.80 -14.01
C ARG A 191 4.92 -8.69 -14.08
N ALA A 192 4.54 -7.55 -14.67
CA ALA A 192 5.42 -6.38 -14.74
C ALA A 192 5.78 -5.87 -13.34
N GLU A 193 4.83 -5.89 -12.41
CA GLU A 193 5.04 -5.57 -11.00
C GLU A 193 6.03 -6.54 -10.34
N LEU A 194 5.85 -7.85 -10.53
CA LEU A 194 6.79 -8.85 -9.99
C LEU A 194 8.22 -8.60 -10.49
N ILE A 195 8.38 -8.32 -11.79
CA ILE A 195 9.69 -7.99 -12.39
C ILE A 195 10.24 -6.72 -11.77
N LEU A 196 9.43 -5.66 -11.64
CA LEU A 196 9.83 -4.41 -11.00
C LEU A 196 10.30 -4.65 -9.57
N ASN A 197 9.60 -5.47 -8.79
CA ASN A 197 9.96 -5.79 -7.42
C ASN A 197 11.30 -6.52 -7.32
N VAL A 198 11.57 -7.46 -8.22
CA VAL A 198 12.87 -8.14 -8.31
C VAL A 198 13.98 -7.15 -8.65
N LEU A 199 13.76 -6.27 -9.61
CA LEU A 199 14.73 -5.25 -10.02
C LEU A 199 15.04 -4.26 -8.90
N LEU A 200 14.01 -3.70 -8.25
CA LEU A 200 14.15 -2.76 -7.14
C LEU A 200 14.81 -3.41 -5.93
N SER A 201 14.44 -4.64 -5.59
CA SER A 201 15.08 -5.39 -4.51
C SER A 201 16.56 -5.62 -4.79
N THR A 202 16.91 -6.00 -6.02
CA THR A 202 18.31 -6.19 -6.43
C THR A 202 19.09 -4.88 -6.38
N TYR A 203 18.51 -3.78 -6.87
CA TYR A 203 19.10 -2.44 -6.78
C TYR A 203 19.34 -2.03 -5.32
N LEU A 204 18.35 -2.19 -4.44
CA LEU A 204 18.49 -1.85 -3.03
C LEU A 204 19.53 -2.71 -2.33
N LEU A 205 19.53 -4.01 -2.55
CA LEU A 205 20.54 -4.90 -1.99
C LEU A 205 21.94 -4.48 -2.42
N THR A 206 22.16 -4.26 -3.72
CA THR A 206 23.48 -3.86 -4.24
C THR A 206 23.92 -2.49 -3.71
N ALA A 207 23.03 -1.50 -3.66
CA ALA A 207 23.32 -0.16 -3.19
C ALA A 207 23.61 -0.09 -1.68
N LEU A 208 22.96 -0.95 -0.88
CA LEU A 208 23.04 -0.92 0.58
C LEU A 208 24.01 -1.96 1.15
N TRP A 209 24.41 -2.95 0.36
CA TRP A 209 25.30 -4.04 0.77
C TRP A 209 26.59 -3.56 1.45
N PRO A 210 27.33 -2.55 0.93
CA PRO A 210 28.56 -2.11 1.58
C PRO A 210 28.33 -1.62 3.02
N GLN A 211 27.21 -0.94 3.27
CA GLN A 211 26.88 -0.38 4.58
C GLN A 211 26.43 -1.48 5.55
N ILE A 212 25.60 -2.42 5.08
CA ILE A 212 25.17 -3.59 5.85
C ILE A 212 26.40 -4.41 6.27
N LYS A 213 27.30 -4.71 5.32
CA LYS A 213 28.55 -5.43 5.59
C LYS A 213 29.41 -4.73 6.64
N GLN A 214 29.59 -3.41 6.52
CA GLN A 214 30.36 -2.63 7.50
C GLN A 214 29.73 -2.65 8.89
N GLN A 215 28.41 -2.50 9.00
CA GLN A 215 27.71 -2.55 10.29
C GLN A 215 27.81 -3.93 10.94
N PHE A 216 27.66 -5.00 10.16
CA PHE A 216 27.82 -6.37 10.63
C PHE A 216 29.23 -6.62 11.19
N LEU A 217 30.27 -6.20 10.46
CA LEU A 217 31.67 -6.31 10.93
C LEU A 217 31.91 -5.53 12.23
N ARG A 218 31.34 -4.32 12.37
CA ARG A 218 31.42 -3.53 13.61
C ARG A 218 30.72 -4.23 14.78
N TRP A 219 29.55 -4.83 14.53
CA TRP A 219 28.82 -5.60 15.53
C TRP A 219 29.64 -6.79 16.02
N GLN A 220 30.22 -7.58 15.11
CA GLN A 220 31.10 -8.71 15.46
C GLN A 220 32.28 -8.27 16.35
N ALA A 221 32.96 -7.18 15.98
CA ALA A 221 34.06 -6.65 16.78
C ALA A 221 33.61 -6.23 18.20
N SER A 222 32.44 -5.61 18.32
CA SER A 222 31.88 -5.21 19.61
C SER A 222 31.43 -6.39 20.48
N ALA A 223 30.88 -7.44 19.86
CA ALA A 223 30.43 -8.65 20.56
C ALA A 223 31.62 -9.44 21.13
N GLY A 224 32.71 -9.58 20.37
CA GLY A 224 33.94 -10.23 20.83
C GLY A 224 34.59 -9.50 22.00
N SER A 225 34.55 -8.16 22.02
CA SER A 225 35.11 -7.35 23.11
C SER A 225 34.37 -7.48 24.45
N ARG A 226 33.11 -7.93 24.46
CA ARG A 226 32.31 -8.14 25.67
C ARG A 226 32.56 -9.48 26.36
N GLN A 227 33.16 -10.47 25.67
CA GLN A 227 33.47 -11.77 26.26
C GLN A 227 34.82 -11.81 26.96
N VAL A 228 35.65 -10.77 26.83
CA VAL A 228 37.00 -10.69 27.41
C VAL A 228 37.04 -9.80 28.66
N ARG A 229 35.90 -9.27 29.11
CA ARG A 229 35.72 -8.58 30.40
C ARG A 229 34.83 -9.41 31.31
#